data_AF-A0A7W0K116-F1
#
_entry.id   AF-A0A7W0K116-F1
#
_cell.length_a   1.000
_cell.length_b   1.000
_cell.length_c   1.000
_cell.angle_alpha   90.00
_cell.angle_beta   90.00
_cell.angle_gamma   90.00
#
_symmetry.space_group_name_H-M   'P 1'
#
loop_
_entity.id
_entity.type
_entity.pdbx_description
1 polymer ?
#
loop_
_entity_poly.entity_id
_entity_poly.type
_entity_poly.pdbx_seq_one_letter_code
_entity_poly.pdbx_strand_id
1 'polypeptide(L)'
;TVVSVAGRLKPATAGAGVAVTARIGGTWVRKFVIASTGGRFRTTWTLRRGTVFVAQWRGAPGVQADGTAPLRIRVGGRRHR
;
A
#
# COMPACT_ATOMS: atom_id res chain seq x y z
N THR A 1 4.86 14.72 6.04
CA THR A 1 3.95 14.10 7.03
C THR A 1 4.11 12.60 7.01
N VAL A 2 4.27 11.95 8.16
CA VAL A 2 4.29 10.47 8.25
C VAL A 2 2.86 9.97 8.42
N VAL A 3 2.47 8.94 7.67
CA VAL A 3 1.15 8.31 7.75
C VAL A 3 1.25 6.79 7.79
N SER A 4 0.22 6.15 8.33
CA SER A 4 0.01 4.72 8.20
C SER A 4 -0.93 4.45 7.02
N VAL A 5 -0.53 3.57 6.11
CA VAL A 5 -1.34 3.07 5.01
C VAL A 5 -1.69 1.62 5.31
N ALA A 6 -2.98 1.31 5.27
CA ALA A 6 -3.48 -0.04 5.48
C ALA A 6 -4.38 -0.45 4.31
N GLY A 7 -4.42 -1.74 4.04
CA GLY A 7 -5.23 -2.30 2.98
C GLY A 7 -5.45 -3.78 3.15
N ARG A 8 -6.15 -4.37 2.18
CA ARG A 8 -6.41 -5.79 2.09
C ARG A 8 -6.32 -6.21 0.63
N LEU A 9 -5.63 -7.31 0.37
CA LEU A 9 -5.60 -7.98 -0.93
C LEU A 9 -6.26 -9.34 -0.78
N LYS A 10 -7.11 -9.72 -1.73
CA LYS A 10 -7.75 -11.05 -1.78
C LYS A 10 -7.41 -11.66 -3.13
N PRO A 11 -6.89 -12.91 -3.19
CA PRO A 11 -6.90 -13.93 -2.15
C PRO A 11 -5.63 -14.05 -1.27
N ALA A 12 -4.87 -12.97 -1.05
CA ALA A 12 -3.66 -13.05 -0.21
C ALA A 12 -3.94 -13.62 1.20
N THR A 13 -3.10 -14.56 1.63
CA THR A 13 -3.18 -15.23 2.94
C THR A 13 -2.21 -14.61 3.95
N ALA A 14 -2.30 -15.02 5.22
CA ALA A 14 -1.29 -14.67 6.20
C ALA A 14 0.08 -15.20 5.75
N GLY A 15 1.13 -14.39 5.88
CA GLY A 15 2.47 -14.73 5.40
C GLY A 15 2.75 -14.33 3.95
N ALA A 16 1.73 -13.93 3.17
CA ALA A 16 1.94 -13.49 1.80
C ALA A 16 2.76 -12.18 1.74
N GLY A 17 3.73 -12.14 0.84
CA GLY A 17 4.52 -10.94 0.56
C GLY A 17 3.72 -9.94 -0.29
N VAL A 18 3.49 -8.75 0.27
CA VAL A 18 2.80 -7.63 -0.40
C VAL A 18 3.82 -6.55 -0.73
N ALA A 19 3.90 -6.17 -2.00
CA ALA A 19 4.64 -5.01 -2.46
C ALA A 19 3.73 -3.78 -2.42
N VAL A 20 4.03 -2.83 -1.55
CA VAL A 20 3.39 -1.50 -1.56
C VAL A 20 4.34 -0.53 -2.25
N THR A 21 3.92 -0.01 -3.38
CA THR A 21 4.68 0.93 -4.21
C THR A 21 4.04 2.30 -4.12
N ALA A 22 4.85 3.33 -3.94
CA ALA A 22 4.43 4.71 -3.83
C ALA A 22 5.16 5.59 -4.85
N ARG A 23 4.46 6.48 -5.56
CA ARG A 23 5.08 7.57 -6.32
C ARG A 23 5.17 8.79 -5.42
N ILE A 24 6.36 9.19 -5.01
CA ILE A 24 6.59 10.29 -4.07
C ILE A 24 7.51 11.31 -4.75
N GLY A 25 6.97 12.51 -5.03
CA GLY A 25 7.75 13.57 -5.68
C GLY A 25 8.31 13.17 -7.06
N GLY A 26 7.59 12.33 -7.80
CA GLY A 26 8.03 11.83 -9.11
C GLY A 26 8.70 10.45 -9.08
N THR A 27 9.32 10.07 -7.95
CA THR A 27 10.08 8.83 -7.80
C THR A 27 9.21 7.68 -7.30
N TRP A 28 9.40 6.48 -7.86
CA TRP A 28 8.78 5.26 -7.37
C TRP A 28 9.61 4.63 -6.26
N VAL A 29 8.98 4.38 -5.11
CA VAL A 29 9.58 3.74 -3.95
C VAL A 29 8.75 2.52 -3.58
N ARG A 30 9.38 1.39 -3.32
CA ARG A 30 8.71 0.14 -2.97
C ARG A 30 9.08 -0.31 -1.57
N LYS A 31 8.10 -0.78 -0.80
CA LYS A 31 8.29 -1.51 0.45
C LYS A 31 7.61 -2.86 0.37
N PHE A 32 8.25 -3.87 0.93
CA PHE A 32 7.65 -5.18 1.13
C PHE A 32 7.11 -5.30 2.55
N VAL A 33 5.91 -5.81 2.70
CA VAL A 33 5.29 -6.13 3.99
C VAL A 33 4.66 -7.51 3.92
N ILE A 34 4.56 -8.16 5.08
CA ILE A 34 3.88 -9.44 5.20
C ILE A 34 2.41 -9.19 5.54
N ALA A 35 1.51 -9.83 4.80
CA ALA A 35 0.10 -9.80 5.10
C ALA A 35 -0.22 -10.61 6.37
N SER A 36 -1.11 -10.08 7.19
CA SER A 36 -1.72 -10.78 8.31
C SER A 36 -2.99 -11.52 7.87
N THR A 37 -3.66 -12.18 8.81
CA THR A 37 -4.86 -12.99 8.59
C THR A 37 -5.90 -12.29 7.72
N GLY A 38 -6.31 -12.98 6.65
CA GLY A 38 -7.27 -12.49 5.67
C GLY A 38 -6.70 -11.51 4.64
N GLY A 39 -5.37 -11.44 4.47
CA GLY A 39 -4.71 -10.65 3.43
C GLY A 39 -4.56 -9.17 3.77
N ARG A 40 -4.68 -8.82 5.05
CA ARG A 40 -4.56 -7.42 5.52
C ARG A 40 -3.09 -7.05 5.64
N PHE A 41 -2.76 -5.79 5.35
CA PHE A 41 -1.41 -5.29 5.54
C PHE A 41 -1.44 -3.84 6.03
N ARG A 42 -0.34 -3.41 6.66
CA ARG A 42 -0.12 -2.04 7.11
C ARG A 42 1.34 -1.66 6.90
N THR A 43 1.58 -0.41 6.51
CA THR A 43 2.92 0.12 6.26
C THR A 43 2.96 1.62 6.50
N THR A 44 4.12 2.14 6.90
CA THR A 44 4.29 3.55 7.26
C THR A 44 5.10 4.29 6.20
N TRP A 45 4.64 5.48 5.80
CA TRP A 45 5.22 6.27 4.73
C TRP A 45 5.33 7.74 5.07
N THR A 46 6.41 8.37 4.62
CA THR A 46 6.50 9.82 4.58
C THR A 46 5.86 10.32 3.28
N LEU A 47 4.75 11.04 3.40
CA LEU A 47 4.01 11.59 2.28
C LEU A 47 4.61 12.90 1.78
N ARG A 48 4.41 13.13 0.49
CA ARG A 48 4.48 14.43 -0.17
C ARG A 48 3.15 14.72 -0.87
N ARG A 49 2.93 15.97 -1.28
CA ARG A 49 1.74 16.32 -2.07
C ARG A 49 1.74 15.51 -3.38
N GLY A 50 0.58 14.95 -3.72
CA GLY A 50 0.44 14.15 -4.93
C GLY A 50 0.99 12.72 -4.84
N THR A 51 1.29 12.22 -3.63
CA THR A 51 1.68 10.81 -3.47
C THR A 51 0.57 9.86 -3.92
N VAL A 52 0.95 8.84 -4.68
CA VAL A 52 0.06 7.76 -5.16
C VAL A 52 0.57 6.43 -4.66
N PHE A 53 -0.32 5.58 -4.16
CA PHE A 53 0.00 4.22 -3.69
C PHE A 53 -0.66 3.16 -4.55
N VAL A 54 0.04 2.04 -4.74
CA VAL A 54 -0.47 0.80 -5.30
C VAL A 54 0.07 -0.35 -4.46
N ALA A 55 -0.78 -1.26 -4.02
CA ALA A 55 -0.36 -2.49 -3.35
C ALA A 55 -0.63 -3.70 -4.26
N GLN A 56 0.30 -4.64 -4.29
CA GLN A 56 0.23 -5.83 -5.12
C GLN A 56 0.79 -7.04 -4.40
N TRP A 57 0.28 -8.22 -4.72
CA TRP A 57 0.88 -9.49 -4.34
C TRP A 57 0.89 -10.42 -5.54
N ARG A 58 1.92 -11.27 -5.63
CA ARG A 58 2.21 -12.01 -6.87
C ARG A 58 1.39 -13.26 -7.09
N GLY A 59 0.55 -13.67 -6.14
CA GLY A 59 -0.04 -15.00 -6.16
C GLY A 59 0.88 -16.05 -5.55
N ALA A 60 0.40 -17.29 -5.52
CA ALA A 60 1.14 -18.50 -5.20
C ALA A 60 0.60 -19.64 -6.09
N PRO A 61 1.25 -20.82 -6.16
CA PRO A 61 0.68 -21.96 -6.87
C PRO A 61 -0.76 -22.25 -6.41
N GLY A 62 -1.71 -22.25 -7.35
CA GLY A 62 -3.13 -22.43 -7.06
C GLY A 62 -3.86 -21.23 -6.45
N VAL A 63 -3.19 -20.07 -6.30
CA VAL A 63 -3.78 -18.86 -5.71
C VAL A 63 -3.47 -17.63 -6.56
N GLN A 64 -4.51 -16.99 -7.11
CA GLN A 64 -4.40 -15.87 -8.05
C GLN A 64 -3.75 -14.63 -7.42
N ALA A 65 -2.94 -13.89 -8.20
CA ALA A 65 -2.43 -12.57 -7.83
C ALA A 65 -3.55 -11.53 -7.62
N ASP A 66 -3.24 -10.42 -6.93
CA ASP A 66 -4.18 -9.30 -6.73
C ASP A 66 -3.43 -7.97 -6.61
N GLY A 67 -4.13 -6.87 -6.87
CA GLY A 67 -3.59 -5.52 -6.78
C GLY A 67 -4.69 -4.48 -6.57
N THR A 68 -4.34 -3.40 -5.88
CA THR A 68 -5.28 -2.30 -5.62
C THR A 68 -5.34 -1.31 -6.78
N ALA A 69 -6.49 -0.68 -6.98
CA ALA A 69 -6.54 0.58 -7.71
C ALA A 69 -5.61 1.64 -7.07
N PRO A 70 -5.10 2.62 -7.83
CA PRO A 70 -4.21 3.64 -7.28
C PRO A 70 -4.89 4.51 -6.22
N LEU A 71 -4.39 4.49 -4.99
CA LEU A 71 -4.83 5.38 -3.92
C LEU A 71 -4.06 6.71 -4.01
N ARG A 72 -4.75 7.77 -4.43
CA ARG A 72 -4.18 9.11 -4.55
C ARG A 72 -4.40 9.90 -3.26
N ILE A 73 -3.32 10.35 -2.63
CA ILE A 73 -3.41 11.17 -1.42
C ILE A 73 -3.33 12.65 -1.76
N ARG A 74 -4.36 13.41 -1.34
CA ARG A 74 -4.33 14.87 -1.29
C ARG A 74 -3.94 15.28 0.12
N VAL A 75 -2.73 15.78 0.31
CA VAL A 75 -2.32 16.41 1.57
C VAL A 75 -2.89 17.82 1.58
N GLY A 76 -3.98 18.04 2.31
CA GLY A 76 -4.52 19.37 2.57
C GLY A 76 -3.71 20.08 3.66
N GLY A 77 -3.57 21.40 3.56
CA GLY A 77 -3.13 22.22 4.69
C GLY A 77 -4.09 22.02 5.86
N ARG A 78 -3.55 21.76 7.04
CA ARG A 78 -4.28 21.53 8.29
C ARG A 78 -5.31 22.65 8.49
N ARG A 79 -6.61 22.36 8.35
CA ARG A 79 -7.66 23.26 8.85
C ARG A 79 -7.73 23.04 10.35
N HIS A 80 -7.01 23.86 11.10
CA HIS A 80 -7.25 24.02 12.54
C HIS A 80 -8.71 24.49 12.69
N ARG A 81 -9.51 23.73 13.43
CA ARG A 81 -10.71 24.25 14.10
C ARG A 81 -10.32 24.50 15.55
#